data_AF-A0A3B8JHB9-F1
#
_entry.id   AF-A0A3B8JHB9-F1
#
_cell.length_a   1.000
_cell.length_b   1.000
_cell.length_c   1.000
_cell.angle_alpha   90.00
_cell.angle_beta   90.00
_cell.angle_gamma   90.00
#
_symmetry.space_group_name_H-M   'P 1'
#
loop_
_entity.id
_entity.type
_entity.pdbx_description
1 polymer ?
#
loop_
_entity_poly.entity_id
_entity_poly.type
_entity_poly.pdbx_seq_one_letter_code
_entity_poly.pdbx_strand_id
1 'polypeptide(L)' 'MASSATSESKEFSKDNPVWVNLKEAIASSSGFQRWQMEHAVGEQLQDSSLDYRVRRYLRETLETLAY' A
#
# COMPACT_ATOMS: atom_id res chain seq x y z
N MET A 1 -27.85 27.89 -9.53
CA MET A 1 -26.94 27.35 -10.57
C MET A 1 -25.52 27.52 -10.10
N ALA A 2 -24.67 26.52 -10.40
CA ALA A 2 -23.22 26.42 -10.22
C ALA A 2 -22.68 26.25 -8.78
N SER A 3 -21.73 25.37 -8.44
CA SER A 3 -21.10 24.19 -9.04
C SER A 3 -20.27 23.62 -7.89
N SER A 4 -20.64 22.47 -7.32
CA SER A 4 -19.80 21.76 -6.34
C SER A 4 -18.64 21.13 -7.09
N ALA A 5 -17.64 21.96 -7.40
CA ALA A 5 -16.49 21.53 -8.17
C ALA A 5 -15.55 20.73 -7.28
N THR A 6 -15.21 19.56 -7.81
CA THR A 6 -13.97 18.82 -7.60
C THR A 6 -13.74 18.26 -6.22
N SER A 7 -14.26 17.03 -6.07
CA SER A 7 -13.60 15.93 -5.35
C SER A 7 -12.10 16.17 -5.32
N GLU A 8 -11.61 16.44 -4.11
CA GLU A 8 -10.21 16.58 -3.77
C GLU A 8 -9.52 15.27 -4.17
N SER A 9 -9.03 15.22 -5.41
CA SER A 9 -8.06 14.24 -5.87
C SER A 9 -6.85 14.43 -4.98
N LYS A 10 -6.86 13.77 -3.83
CA LYS A 10 -5.82 13.82 -2.83
C LYS A 10 -4.60 13.19 -3.47
N GLU A 11 -3.83 14.02 -4.14
CA GLU A 11 -2.48 13.74 -4.60
C GLU A 11 -1.77 13.09 -3.40
N PHE A 12 -1.63 11.77 -3.42
CA PHE A 12 -0.84 11.02 -2.46
C PHE A 12 0.63 11.36 -2.75
N SER A 13 1.01 12.61 -2.49
CA SER A 13 2.37 13.08 -2.56
C SER A 13 3.20 12.18 -1.65
N LYS A 14 4.35 11.73 -2.16
CA LYS A 14 5.27 10.78 -1.51
C LYS A 14 5.71 11.18 -0.09
N ASP A 15 5.49 12.44 0.28
CA ASP A 15 5.77 13.06 1.58
C ASP A 15 4.58 13.10 2.56
N ASN A 16 3.48 12.40 2.28
CA ASN A 16 2.36 12.38 3.21
C ASN A 16 2.76 11.61 4.49
N PRO A 17 2.88 12.28 5.66
CA PRO A 17 3.30 11.62 6.90
C PRO A 17 2.34 10.50 7.30
N VAL A 18 1.07 10.60 6.92
CA VAL A 18 0.08 9.55 7.14
C VAL A 18 0.44 8.27 6.37
N TRP A 19 0.92 8.40 5.12
CA TRP A 19 1.34 7.27 4.31
C TRP A 19 2.60 6.60 4.86
N VAL A 20 3.54 7.38 5.39
CA VAL A 20 4.76 6.84 6.02
C VAL A 20 4.38 6.01 7.25
N ASN A 21 3.61 6.57 8.18
CA ASN A 21 3.17 5.86 9.38
C ASN A 21 2.34 4.61 9.05
N LEU A 22 1.46 4.68 8.05
CA LEU A 22 0.67 3.54 7.60
C LEU A 22 1.56 2.41 7.07
N LYS A 23 2.57 2.74 6.25
CA LYS A 23 3.52 1.74 5.75
C LYS A 23 4.23 1.03 6.88
N GLU A 24 4.70 1.75 7.89
CA GLU A 24 5.38 1.16 9.05
C GLU A 24 4.44 0.29 9.90
N ALA A 25 3.20 0.73 10.12
CA ALA A 25 2.19 -0.05 10.82
C ALA A 25 1.86 -1.36 10.07
N ILE A 26 1.74 -1.30 8.75
CA ILE A 26 1.52 -2.49 7.91
C ILE A 26 2.78 -3.37 7.93
N ALA A 27 3.97 -2.79 7.77
CA ALA A 27 5.24 -3.53 7.77
C ALA A 27 5.49 -4.29 9.08
N SER A 28 5.04 -3.74 10.20
CA SER A 28 5.14 -4.37 11.53
C SER A 28 4.00 -5.36 11.82
N SER A 29 2.98 -5.44 10.95
CA SER A 29 1.88 -6.37 11.13
C SER A 29 2.27 -7.81 10.78
N SER A 30 1.79 -8.76 11.57
CA SER A 30 2.05 -10.19 11.37
C SER A 30 1.47 -10.72 10.05
N GLY A 31 0.37 -10.13 9.57
CA GLY A 31 -0.22 -10.47 8.27
C GLY A 31 0.70 -10.12 7.10
N PHE A 32 1.26 -8.91 7.12
CA PHE A 32 2.20 -8.47 6.08
C PHE A 32 3.52 -9.26 6.13
N GLN A 33 4.06 -9.53 7.32
CA GLN A 33 5.30 -10.31 7.46
C GLN A 33 5.16 -11.73 6.88
N ARG A 34 4.02 -12.40 7.12
CA ARG A 34 3.74 -13.72 6.56
C ARG A 34 3.60 -13.67 5.04
N TRP A 35 2.80 -12.73 4.54
CA TRP A 35 2.64 -12.51 3.10
C TRP A 35 3.98 -12.20 2.42
N GLN A 36 4.84 -11.41 3.06
CA GLN A 36 6.17 -11.10 2.56
C GLN A 36 7.04 -12.36 2.49
N MET A 37 6.98 -13.29 3.44
CA MET A 37 7.73 -14.55 3.38
C MET A 37 7.26 -15.45 2.24
N GLU A 38 5.95 -15.50 1.99
CA GLU A 38 5.35 -16.27 0.90
C GLU A 38 5.73 -15.70 -0.48
N HIS A 39 5.89 -14.37 -0.58
CA HIS A 39 6.21 -13.67 -1.83
C HIS A 39 7.70 -13.28 -1.99
N ALA A 40 8.53 -13.45 -0.96
CA ALA A 40 9.96 -13.08 -0.95
C ALA A 40 10.79 -13.86 -1.99
N VAL A 41 10.37 -15.07 -2.34
CA VAL A 41 11.08 -15.95 -3.28
C VAL A 41 11.10 -15.37 -4.71
N GLY A 42 10.12 -14.54 -5.08
CA GLY A 42 10.04 -13.89 -6.40
C GLY A 42 10.55 -12.45 -6.44
N GLU A 43 10.53 -11.74 -5.30
CA GLU A 43 10.88 -10.31 -5.21
C GLU A 43 12.36 -10.02 -4.96
N GLN A 44 13.20 -11.06 -4.83
CA GLN A 44 14.64 -10.89 -4.59
C GLN A 44 15.41 -10.30 -5.79
N LEU A 45 14.78 -10.22 -6.98
CA LEU A 45 15.43 -9.76 -8.21
C LEU A 45 15.32 -8.25 -8.49
N GLN A 46 14.43 -7.53 -7.82
CA GLN A 46 14.27 -6.10 -8.01
C GLN A 46 14.17 -5.44 -6.66
N ASP A 47 14.94 -4.37 -6.48
CA ASP A 47 14.98 -3.44 -5.36
C ASP A 47 13.57 -2.90 -5.03
N SER A 48 12.75 -3.77 -4.45
CA SER A 48 11.32 -3.54 -4.24
C SER A 48 11.21 -2.84 -2.91
N SER A 49 11.35 -1.51 -2.95
CA SER A 49 11.16 -0.62 -1.81
C SER A 49 9.93 -1.03 -1.00
N LEU A 50 9.98 -0.84 0.32
CA LEU A 50 8.87 -1.12 1.25
C LEU A 50 7.52 -0.59 0.74
N ASP A 51 7.55 0.56 0.05
CA ASP A 51 6.39 1.17 -0.58
C ASP A 51 5.69 0.25 -1.60
N TYR A 52 6.47 -0.40 -2.47
CA TYR A 52 5.96 -1.33 -3.47
C TYR A 52 5.29 -2.54 -2.82
N ARG A 53 5.97 -3.14 -1.83
CA ARG A 53 5.46 -4.31 -1.11
C ARG A 53 4.16 -4.00 -0.37
N VAL A 54 4.11 -2.86 0.32
CA VAL A 54 2.90 -2.44 1.03
C VAL A 54 1.74 -2.19 0.05
N ARG A 55 1.99 -1.52 -1.08
CA ARG A 55 0.94 -1.33 -2.11
C ARG A 55 0.42 -2.63 -2.68
N ARG A 56 1.32 -3.59 -2.93
CA ARG A 56 0.95 -4.90 -3.47
C ARG A 56 0.13 -5.69 -2.48
N TYR A 57 0.56 -5.76 -1.22
CA TYR A 57 -0.22 -6.37 -0.14
C TYR A 57 -1.62 -5.77 0.00
N LEU A 58 -1.73 -4.43 -0.03
CA LEU A 58 -3.02 -3.75 0.02
C LEU A 58 -3.89 -4.09 -1.19
N ARG A 59 -3.33 -4.14 -2.40
CA ARG A 59 -4.07 -4.54 -3.60
C ARG A 59 -4.62 -5.96 -3.44
N GLU A 60 -3.77 -6.93 -3.10
CA GLU A 60 -4.17 -8.34 -3.01
C GLU A 60 -5.21 -8.55 -1.89
N THR A 61 -5.05 -7.91 -0.73
CA THR A 61 -6.03 -7.99 0.37
C THR A 61 -7.36 -7.32 0.03
N LEU A 62 -7.36 -6.22 -0.72
CA LEU A 62 -8.58 -5.57 -1.20
C LEU A 62 -9.29 -6.39 -2.28
N GLU A 63 -8.56 -7.02 -3.19
CA GLU A 63 -9.11 -7.92 -4.21
C GLU A 63 -9.79 -9.13 -3.56
N THR A 64 -9.26 -9.63 -2.45
CA THR A 64 -9.83 -10.77 -1.71
C THR A 64 -11.15 -10.42 -0.99
N LEU A 65 -11.37 -9.15 -0.66
CA LEU A 65 -12.59 -8.66 0.02
C LEU A 65 -13.68 -8.15 -0.93
N ALA A 66 -13.37 -8.02 -2.23
CA ALA A 66 -14.29 -7.50 -3.25
C ALA A 66 -15.16 -8.57 -3.92
N TYR A 67 -15.13 -9.80 -3.41
CA TYR A 67 -15.92 -10.96 -3.87
C TYR A 67 -17.04 -11.29 -2.88
#